data_AF-A0A1A8I079-F1
#
_entry.id   AF-A0A1A8I079-F1
#
_cell.length_a   1.000
_cell.length_b   1.000
_cell.length_c   1.000
_cell.angle_alpha   90.00
_cell.angle_beta   90.00
_cell.angle_gamma   90.00
#
_symmetry.space_group_name_H-M   'P 1'
#
loop_
_entity.id
_entity.type
_entity.pdbx_description
1 polymer ?
#
loop_
_entity_poly.entity_id
_entity_poly.type
_entity_poly.pdbx_seq_one_letter_code
_entity_poly.pdbx_strand_id
1 'polypeptide(L)' 'SQNNWLRTDWIPREGARRIYIEVKFTLRDCNSMPGVLGTCKETFNLYYYESDRPAGSAIRENQFIKIDTIAADES' A
#
# COMPACT_ATOMS: atom_id res chain seq x y z
N SER A 1 6.96 -9.99 13.28
CA SER A 1 5.82 -9.20 12.78
C SER A 1 6.37 -8.20 11.79
N GLN A 2 5.84 -8.12 10.58
CA GLN A 2 6.31 -7.20 9.53
C GLN A 2 5.36 -6.01 9.43
N ASN A 3 5.91 -4.79 9.35
CA ASN A 3 5.16 -3.54 9.17
C ASN A 3 5.97 -2.60 8.27
N ASN A 4 6.05 -2.96 6.99
CA ASN A 4 6.85 -2.24 6.01
C ASN A 4 5.95 -1.30 5.20
N TRP A 5 6.32 -0.02 5.14
CA TRP A 5 5.59 1.01 4.41
C TRP A 5 6.37 1.47 3.19
N LEU A 6 5.68 1.59 2.07
CA LEU A 6 6.13 2.31 0.88
C LEU A 6 5.18 3.48 0.64
N ARG A 7 5.72 4.68 0.48
CA ARG A 7 4.95 5.91 0.29
C ARG A 7 5.42 6.59 -0.99
N THR A 8 4.47 7.03 -1.82
CA THR A 8 4.76 7.92 -2.95
C THR A 8 5.18 9.30 -2.43
N ASP A 9 5.64 10.15 -3.34
CA ASP A 9 5.69 11.58 -3.08
C ASP A 9 4.28 12.17 -2.93
N TRP A 10 4.22 13.41 -2.47
CA TRP A 10 2.97 14.16 -2.41
C TRP A 10 2.49 14.51 -3.82
N ILE A 11 1.24 14.17 -4.13
CA ILE A 11 0.64 14.40 -5.45
C ILE A 11 -0.33 15.59 -5.34
N PRO A 12 -0.10 16.69 -6.06
CA PRO A 12 -1.05 17.81 -6.11
C PRO A 12 -2.39 17.35 -6.68
N ARG A 13 -3.49 17.66 -6.00
CA ARG A 13 -4.84 17.25 -6.43
C ARG A 13 -5.33 18.00 -7.68
N GLU A 14 -4.81 19.21 -7.93
CA GLU A 14 -5.17 20.06 -9.08
C GLU A 14 -6.68 20.19 -9.35
N GLY A 15 -7.50 20.20 -8.29
CA GLY A 15 -8.95 20.31 -8.39
C GLY A 15 -9.70 18.99 -8.66
N ALA A 16 -9.01 17.86 -8.86
CA ALA A 16 -9.62 16.55 -9.03
C ALA A 16 -10.50 16.18 -7.83
N ARG A 17 -11.68 15.60 -8.10
CA ARG A 17 -12.62 15.11 -7.07
C ARG A 17 -12.61 13.60 -6.89
N ARG A 18 -11.98 12.89 -7.83
CA ARG A 18 -11.81 11.44 -7.83
C ARG A 18 -10.48 11.12 -8.50
N ILE A 19 -9.76 10.19 -7.90
CA ILE A 19 -8.48 9.68 -8.40
C ILE A 19 -8.66 8.19 -8.69
N TYR A 20 -8.05 7.72 -9.77
CA TYR A 20 -8.01 6.31 -10.13
C TYR A 20 -6.57 5.81 -9.92
N ILE A 21 -6.42 4.71 -9.19
CA ILE A 21 -5.12 4.13 -8.87
C ILE A 21 -5.05 2.77 -9.57
N GLU A 22 -4.15 2.64 -10.55
CA GLU A 22 -3.82 1.35 -11.17
C GLU A 22 -2.50 0.86 -10.57
N VAL A 23 -2.50 -0.38 -10.05
CA VAL A 23 -1.29 -1.03 -9.53
C VAL A 23 -1.08 -2.31 -10.31
N LYS A 24 0.09 -2.43 -10.93
CA LYS A 24 0.57 -3.66 -11.56
C LYS A 24 1.67 -4.23 -10.69
N PHE A 25 1.47 -5.44 -10.18
CA PHE A 25 2.40 -6.08 -9.27
C PHE A 25 2.53 -7.57 -9.62
N THR A 26 3.59 -8.18 -9.11
CA THR A 26 3.76 -9.64 -9.11
C THR A 26 3.75 -10.11 -7.66
N LEU A 27 3.21 -11.30 -7.46
CA LEU A 27 3.15 -11.94 -6.16
C LEU A 27 3.79 -13.32 -6.27
N ARG A 28 4.43 -13.78 -5.19
CA ARG A 28 4.99 -15.13 -5.11
C ARG A 28 4.17 -15.94 -4.11
N ASP A 29 3.68 -17.09 -4.56
CA ASP A 29 2.96 -18.06 -3.71
C ASP A 29 3.79 -18.42 -2.48
N CYS A 30 3.20 -18.28 -1.30
CA CYS A 30 3.81 -18.62 -0.02
C CYS A 30 4.22 -20.10 0.06
N ASN A 31 3.52 -21.00 -0.62
CA ASN A 31 3.87 -22.43 -0.66
C ASN A 31 5.15 -22.69 -1.47
N SER A 32 5.54 -21.77 -2.35
CA SER A 32 6.79 -21.84 -3.12
C SER A 32 8.03 -21.42 -2.30
N MET A 33 7.86 -21.01 -1.05
CA MET A 33 8.93 -20.53 -0.18
C MET A 33 9.15 -21.46 1.03
N PRO A 34 10.35 -22.07 1.18
CA PRO A 34 10.64 -22.91 2.32
C PRO A 34 10.80 -22.07 3.61
N GLY A 35 10.25 -22.58 4.73
CA GLY A 35 10.49 -22.02 6.07
C GLY A 35 9.65 -20.80 6.45
N VAL A 36 8.68 -20.38 5.63
CA VAL A 36 7.85 -19.17 5.90
C VAL A 36 6.36 -19.46 6.13
N LEU A 37 5.98 -20.74 6.15
CA LEU A 37 4.60 -21.18 6.43
C LEU A 37 4.09 -20.54 7.73
N GLY A 38 2.95 -19.85 7.64
CA GLY A 38 2.31 -19.14 8.76
C GLY A 38 2.78 -17.69 8.99
N THR A 39 3.86 -17.24 8.35
CA THR A 39 4.34 -15.84 8.45
C THR A 39 4.28 -15.07 7.13
N CYS A 40 4.26 -15.79 6.01
CA CYS A 40 4.09 -15.22 4.68
C CYS A 40 2.66 -14.67 4.47
N LYS A 41 2.55 -13.62 3.67
CA LYS A 41 1.29 -12.97 3.28
C LYS A 41 1.30 -12.72 1.77
N GLU A 42 0.14 -12.94 1.16
CA GLU A 42 -0.08 -12.83 -0.29
C GLU A 42 -0.94 -11.61 -0.63
N THR A 43 -0.97 -10.64 0.28
CA THR A 43 -1.72 -9.40 0.15
C THR A 43 -0.92 -8.25 0.71
N PHE A 44 -1.21 -7.04 0.23
CA PHE A 44 -0.74 -5.80 0.83
C PHE A 44 -1.91 -4.83 1.00
N ASN A 45 -1.76 -3.85 1.88
CA ASN A 45 -2.80 -2.85 2.12
C ASN A 45 -2.46 -1.57 1.34
N LEU A 46 -3.45 -1.02 0.64
CA LEU A 46 -3.34 0.28 -0.01
C LEU A 46 -3.99 1.35 0.87
N TYR A 47 -3.31 2.49 1.02
CA TYR A 47 -3.74 3.59 1.87
C TYR A 47 -3.63 4.94 1.15
N TYR A 48 -4.31 5.96 1.67
CA TYR A 48 -4.10 7.35 1.29
C TYR A 48 -4.09 8.30 2.49
N TYR A 49 -3.53 9.49 2.29
CA TYR A 49 -3.56 10.60 3.24
C TYR A 49 -3.65 11.91 2.47
N GLU A 50 -4.61 12.76 2.83
CA GLU A 50 -4.80 14.08 2.21
C GLU A 50 -4.14 15.17 3.06
N SER A 51 -3.46 16.10 2.40
CA SER A 51 -2.88 17.29 3.03
C SER A 51 -2.73 18.43 2.03
N ASP A 52 -2.93 19.67 2.50
CA ASP A 52 -2.86 20.88 1.68
C ASP A 52 -1.43 21.30 1.30
N ARG A 53 -0.41 20.59 1.81
CA ARG A 53 1.01 20.88 1.57
C ARG A 53 1.82 19.59 1.53
N PRO A 54 2.97 19.57 0.83
CA PRO A 54 3.90 18.46 0.89
C PRO A 54 4.26 18.14 2.34
N ALA A 55 3.77 17.01 2.82
CA ALA A 55 4.08 16.56 4.16
C ALA A 55 5.43 15.85 4.13
N GLY A 56 6.39 16.36 4.91
CA GLY A 56 7.76 15.86 4.96
C GLY A 56 7.88 14.45 5.55
N SER A 57 9.04 14.13 6.12
CA SER A 57 9.33 12.82 6.75
C SER A 57 8.50 12.54 8.02
N ALA A 58 7.70 13.48 8.50
CA ALA A 58 7.03 13.42 9.81
C ALA A 58 5.59 12.87 9.79
N ILE A 59 5.12 12.28 8.70
CA ILE A 59 3.77 11.68 8.65
C ILE A 59 3.79 10.36 9.43
N ARG A 60 2.85 10.20 10.35
CA ARG A 60 2.66 8.97 11.12
C ARG A 60 1.72 8.02 10.40
N GLU A 61 1.97 6.72 10.54
CA GLU A 61 1.17 5.65 9.93
C GLU A 61 -0.32 5.75 10.26
N ASN A 62 -0.67 6.19 11.48
CA ASN A 62 -2.05 6.33 11.93
C ASN A 62 -2.84 7.47 11.27
N GLN A 63 -2.18 8.30 10.46
CA GLN A 63 -2.84 9.37 9.69
C GLN A 63 -3.36 8.85 8.33
N PHE A 64 -2.87 7.69 7.88
CA PHE A 64 -3.29 7.08 6.64
C PHE A 64 -4.63 6.36 6.80
N ILE A 65 -5.50 6.51 5.81
CA ILE A 65 -6.80 5.85 5.71
C ILE A 65 -6.66 4.67 4.75
N LYS A 66 -7.10 3.49 5.17
CA LYS A 66 -7.06 2.28 4.34
C LYS A 66 -8.07 2.41 3.20
N ILE A 67 -7.60 2.23 1.96
CA ILE A 67 -8.46 2.07 0.78
C ILE A 67 -8.92 0.62 0.73
N ASP A 68 -7.98 -0.31 0.61
CA ASP A 68 -8.31 -1.74 0.45
C ASP A 68 -7.14 -2.67 0.83
N THR A 69 -7.44 -3.97 0.91
CA THR A 69 -6.46 -5.06 0.91
C THR A 69 -6.33 -5.59 -0.52
N ILE A 70 -5.19 -5.35 -1.15
CA ILE A 70 -4.92 -5.79 -2.52
C ILE A 70 -4.41 -7.23 -2.49
N ALA A 71 -5.08 -8.10 -3.24
CA ALA A 71 -4.71 -9.48 -3.49
C ALA A 71 -4.49 -9.68 -5.00
N ALA A 72 -3.70 -10.69 -5.36
CA ALA A 72 -3.61 -11.11 -6.77
C ALA A 72 -4.89 -11.88 -7.15
N ASP A 73 -5.35 -11.70 -8.39
CA ASP A 73 -6.52 -12.42 -8.91
C ASP A 73 -6.24 -13.93 -9.09
N GLU A 74 -5.00 -14.28 -9.44
CA GLU A 74 -4.47 -15.64 -9.50
C GLU A 74 -3.06 -15.67 -8.88
N SER A 75 -2.83 -16.63 -8.00
CA SER A 75 -1.53 -16.93 -7.35
C SER A 75 -0.79 -18.04 -8.09
#